data_AF-A0A9D5GEZ5-F1
#
_entry.id   AF-A0A9D5GEZ5-F1
#
_cell.length_a   1.000
_cell.length_b   1.000
_cell.length_c   1.000
_cell.angle_alpha   90.00
_cell.angle_beta   90.00
_cell.angle_gamma   90.00
#
_symmetry.space_group_name_H-M   'P 1'
#
loop_
_entity.id
_entity.type
_entity.pdbx_description
1 polymer ?
#
loop_
_entity_poly.entity_id
_entity_poly.type
_entity_poly.pdbx_seq_one_letter_code
_entity_poly.pdbx_strand_id
1 'polypeptide(L)'
;MKDDVNDMASQRKNTLAALLDDHPDLASRAKDRNGLAEIASLLLQLRHELNLSQRDLADRSGLSKTMISELENSANDGVTLRTLVRIARGAGASLNLGLQVDPAMAGCVTGSLHTGHYDFAEKAGTMRVVTTTEPRTAELAA
;
A
#
# COMPACT_ATOMS: atom_id res chain seq x y z
N MET A 1 30.59 -9.80 20.44
CA MET A 1 30.73 -9.95 18.98
C MET A 1 29.42 -10.13 18.21
N LYS A 2 28.40 -10.83 18.72
CA LYS A 2 27.04 -10.76 18.15
C LYS A 2 26.26 -9.54 18.65
N ASP A 3 26.58 -9.06 19.85
CA ASP A 3 25.89 -7.93 20.48
C ASP A 3 26.31 -6.58 19.88
N ASP A 4 27.57 -6.43 19.44
CA ASP A 4 28.10 -5.19 18.85
C ASP A 4 27.47 -4.85 17.48
N VAL A 5 27.04 -5.86 16.73
CA VAL A 5 26.37 -5.68 15.42
C VAL A 5 24.92 -5.21 15.62
N ASN A 6 24.28 -5.62 16.72
CA ASN A 6 22.92 -5.24 17.07
C ASN A 6 22.84 -3.77 17.53
N ASP A 7 23.89 -3.29 18.22
CA ASP A 7 24.01 -1.88 18.62
C ASP A 7 24.20 -0.92 17.43
N MET A 8 25.00 -1.32 16.42
CA MET A 8 25.17 -0.49 15.21
C MET A 8 23.89 -0.41 14.35
N ALA A 9 23.12 -1.49 14.27
CA ALA A 9 21.82 -1.48 13.60
C ALA A 9 20.82 -0.54 14.32
N SER A 10 20.86 -0.53 15.65
CA SER A 10 20.03 0.34 16.49
C SER A 10 20.42 1.81 16.34
N GLN A 11 21.71 2.12 16.29
CA GLN A 11 22.23 3.47 16.05
C GLN A 11 21.85 4.00 14.66
N ARG A 12 21.90 3.17 13.61
CA ARG A 12 21.44 3.53 12.25
C ARG A 12 19.94 3.81 12.19
N LYS A 13 19.14 3.01 12.90
CA LYS A 13 17.68 3.20 12.96
C LYS A 13 17.31 4.53 13.62
N ASN A 14 17.99 4.89 14.72
CA ASN A 14 17.79 6.17 15.40
C ASN A 14 18.30 7.37 14.58
N THR A 15 19.44 7.25 13.88
CA THR A 15 19.93 8.34 13.02
C THR A 15 19.03 8.57 11.82
N LEU A 16 18.50 7.50 11.21
CA LEU A 16 17.55 7.63 10.11
C LEU A 16 16.24 8.29 10.57
N ALA A 17 15.74 7.94 11.76
CA ALA A 17 14.54 8.57 12.33
C ALA A 17 14.74 10.09 12.52
N ALA A 18 15.85 10.51 13.12
CA ALA A 18 16.16 11.92 13.33
C ALA A 18 16.30 12.70 12.00
N LEU A 19 16.87 12.08 10.97
CA LEU A 19 17.10 12.71 9.67
C LEU A 19 15.81 12.88 8.84
N LEU A 20 14.79 12.07 9.12
CA LEU A 20 13.48 12.12 8.46
C LEU A 20 12.56 13.18 9.09
N ASP A 21 12.76 13.52 10.38
CA ASP A 21 11.96 14.54 11.07
C ASP A 21 12.31 15.97 10.61
N ASP A 22 13.59 16.26 10.34
CA ASP A 22 14.05 17.59 9.90
C ASP A 22 13.71 17.91 8.44
N HIS A 23 13.32 16.90 7.66
CA HIS A 23 13.12 17.00 6.21
C HIS A 23 11.87 16.23 5.75
N PRO A 24 10.68 16.85 5.82
CA PRO A 24 9.41 16.18 5.48
C PRO A 24 9.32 15.76 4.00
N ASP A 25 10.06 16.42 3.11
CA ASP A 25 10.23 16.04 1.71
C ASP A 25 11.03 14.74 1.54
N LEU A 26 12.07 14.53 2.35
CA LEU A 26 12.79 13.26 2.43
C LEU A 26 11.93 12.17 3.07
N ALA A 27 11.11 12.49 4.07
CA ALA A 27 10.16 11.56 4.67
C ALA A 27 9.10 11.06 3.68
N SER A 28 8.53 11.95 2.86
CA SER A 28 7.60 11.56 1.79
C SER A 28 8.28 10.65 0.78
N ARG A 29 9.49 11.00 0.32
CA ARG A 29 10.24 10.19 -0.66
C ARG A 29 10.68 8.84 -0.09
N ALA A 30 10.97 8.77 1.21
CA ALA A 30 11.26 7.52 1.90
C ALA A 30 10.02 6.63 2.00
N LYS A 31 8.83 7.21 2.28
CA LYS A 31 7.55 6.48 2.26
C LYS A 31 7.21 5.95 0.85
N ASP A 32 7.40 6.77 -0.18
CA ASP A 32 7.16 6.35 -1.57
C ASP A 32 8.12 5.21 -1.99
N ARG A 33 9.41 5.30 -1.62
CA ARG A 33 10.36 4.19 -1.83
C ARG A 33 9.99 2.93 -1.06
N ASN A 34 9.41 3.05 0.14
CA ASN A 34 8.90 1.90 0.87
C ASN A 34 7.75 1.22 0.12
N GLY A 35 6.78 1.97 -0.42
CA GLY A 35 5.66 1.39 -1.18
C GLY A 35 6.13 0.66 -2.44
N LEU A 36 7.10 1.21 -3.18
CA LEU A 36 7.69 0.53 -4.34
C LEU A 36 8.44 -0.75 -3.96
N ALA A 37 9.17 -0.73 -2.83
CA ALA A 37 9.87 -1.89 -2.31
C ALA A 37 8.93 -3.01 -1.85
N GLU A 38 7.78 -2.66 -1.28
CA GLU A 38 6.72 -3.61 -0.93
C GLU A 38 6.16 -4.27 -2.19
N ILE A 39 5.82 -3.48 -3.21
CA ILE A 39 5.34 -4.02 -4.50
C ILE A 39 6.37 -4.95 -5.13
N ALA A 40 7.64 -4.55 -5.16
CA ALA A 40 8.72 -5.37 -5.69
C ALA A 40 8.84 -6.72 -4.96
N SER A 41 8.74 -6.70 -3.63
CA SER A 41 8.77 -7.90 -2.79
C SER A 41 7.57 -8.81 -3.05
N LEU A 42 6.37 -8.25 -3.20
CA LEU A 42 5.14 -9.00 -3.53
C LEU A 42 5.24 -9.68 -4.90
N LEU A 43 5.77 -8.99 -5.91
CA LEU A 43 5.96 -9.57 -7.25
C LEU A 43 6.97 -10.71 -7.23
N LEU A 44 8.07 -10.54 -6.49
CA LEU A 44 9.08 -11.57 -6.30
C LEU A 44 8.47 -12.81 -5.61
N GLN A 45 7.75 -12.62 -4.51
CA GLN A 45 7.07 -13.68 -3.78
C GLN A 45 6.08 -14.45 -4.67
N LEU A 46 5.19 -13.74 -5.36
CA LEU A 46 4.23 -14.33 -6.30
C LEU A 46 4.94 -15.22 -7.33
N ARG A 47 6.05 -14.74 -7.91
CA ARG A 47 6.81 -15.49 -8.90
C ARG A 47 7.39 -16.79 -8.31
N HIS A 48 7.93 -16.71 -7.10
CA HIS A 48 8.51 -17.86 -6.40
C HIS A 48 7.46 -18.89 -5.97
N GLU A 49 6.32 -18.45 -5.43
CA GLU A 49 5.20 -19.33 -5.05
C GLU A 49 4.68 -20.15 -6.23
N LEU A 50 4.71 -19.55 -7.43
CA LEU A 50 4.27 -20.19 -8.67
C LEU A 50 5.41 -20.93 -9.41
N ASN A 51 6.60 -21.03 -8.82
CA ASN A 51 7.79 -21.66 -9.40
C ASN A 51 8.15 -21.14 -10.81
N LEU A 52 7.95 -19.85 -11.05
CA LEU A 52 8.27 -19.22 -12.33
C LEU A 52 9.68 -18.64 -12.31
N SER A 53 10.42 -18.76 -13.41
CA SER A 53 11.60 -17.92 -13.61
C SER A 53 11.17 -16.49 -14.01
N GLN A 54 12.07 -15.52 -13.88
CA GLN A 54 11.80 -14.16 -14.37
C GLN A 54 11.49 -14.14 -15.88
N ARG A 55 12.08 -15.06 -16.64
CA ARG A 55 11.83 -15.19 -18.07
C ARG A 55 10.42 -15.74 -18.33
N ASP A 56 10.00 -16.76 -17.59
CA ASP A 56 8.65 -17.31 -17.72
C ASP A 56 7.58 -16.26 -17.42
N LEU A 57 7.78 -15.48 -16.34
CA LEU A 57 6.85 -14.41 -16.00
C LEU A 57 6.84 -13.30 -17.06
N ALA A 58 8.01 -12.92 -17.57
CA ALA A 58 8.14 -11.93 -18.65
C ALA A 58 7.36 -12.36 -19.90
N ASP A 59 7.59 -13.59 -20.36
CA ASP A 59 6.97 -14.15 -21.56
C ASP A 59 5.44 -14.23 -21.40
N ARG A 60 4.94 -14.69 -20.23
CA ARG A 60 3.50 -14.76 -19.96
C ARG A 60 2.83 -13.39 -19.79
N SER A 61 3.58 -12.38 -19.33
CA SER A 61 3.06 -11.03 -19.08
C SER A 61 3.19 -10.11 -20.29
N GLY A 62 3.89 -10.55 -21.35
CA GLY A 62 4.23 -9.72 -22.50
C GLY A 62 5.17 -8.56 -22.15
N LEU A 63 6.08 -8.78 -21.20
CA LEU A 63 7.09 -7.81 -20.75
C LEU A 63 8.49 -8.33 -21.04
N SER A 64 9.51 -7.48 -20.95
CA SER A 64 10.89 -7.94 -21.06
C SER A 64 11.39 -8.53 -19.73
N LYS A 65 12.32 -9.49 -19.79
CA LYS A 65 12.99 -10.01 -18.59
C LYS A 65 13.68 -8.90 -17.80
N THR A 66 14.32 -7.94 -18.49
CA THR A 66 14.96 -6.78 -17.85
C THR A 66 13.94 -5.97 -17.06
N MET A 67 12.75 -5.72 -17.63
CA MET A 67 11.69 -5.01 -16.92
C MET A 67 11.25 -5.79 -15.67
N ILE A 68 11.01 -7.11 -15.77
CA ILE A 68 10.70 -7.93 -14.58
C ILE A 68 11.80 -7.82 -13.51
N SER A 69 13.06 -7.89 -13.92
CA SER A 69 14.20 -7.78 -12.99
C SER A 69 14.30 -6.40 -12.34
N GLU A 70 14.04 -5.32 -13.06
CA GLU A 70 14.05 -3.96 -12.50
C GLU A 70 12.89 -3.77 -11.51
N LEU A 71 11.72 -4.33 -11.84
CA LEU A 71 10.52 -4.30 -11.00
C LEU A 71 10.74 -5.03 -9.67
N GLU A 72 11.31 -6.24 -9.71
CA GLU A 72 11.60 -7.03 -8.51
C GLU A 72 12.69 -6.40 -7.62
N ASN A 73 13.52 -5.51 -8.17
CA ASN A 73 14.60 -4.83 -7.45
C ASN A 73 14.27 -3.38 -7.05
N SER A 74 13.02 -2.93 -7.23
CA SER A 74 12.60 -1.54 -6.97
C SER A 74 13.44 -0.49 -7.72
N ALA A 75 14.01 -0.88 -8.87
CA ALA A 75 14.88 -0.02 -9.67
C ALA A 75 14.12 0.76 -10.75
N ASN A 76 12.80 0.58 -10.82
CA ASN A 76 11.93 1.20 -11.82
C ASN A 76 10.87 2.07 -11.15
N ASP A 77 11.11 3.39 -11.15
CA ASP A 77 10.17 4.40 -10.63
C ASP A 77 8.92 4.59 -11.52
N GLY A 78 8.88 3.93 -12.69
CA GLY A 78 7.83 4.06 -13.72
C GLY A 78 6.78 2.94 -13.70
N VAL A 79 6.63 2.20 -12.60
CA VAL A 79 5.56 1.20 -12.46
C VAL A 79 4.19 1.82 -12.65
N THR A 80 3.43 1.29 -13.61
CA THR A 80 2.03 1.66 -13.79
C THR A 80 1.12 0.54 -13.29
N LEU A 81 -0.10 0.90 -12.87
CA LEU A 81 -1.14 -0.09 -12.55
C LEU A 81 -1.38 -1.07 -13.71
N ARG A 82 -1.29 -0.58 -14.95
CA ARG A 82 -1.41 -1.42 -16.15
C ARG A 82 -0.31 -2.49 -16.20
N THR A 83 0.92 -2.14 -15.83
CA THR A 83 2.04 -3.10 -15.73
C THR A 83 1.75 -4.16 -14.67
N LEU A 84 1.27 -3.75 -13.49
CA LEU A 84 0.92 -4.70 -12.42
C LEU A 84 -0.20 -5.67 -12.83
N VAL A 85 -1.23 -5.17 -13.53
CA VAL A 85 -2.31 -6.01 -14.06
C VAL A 85 -1.78 -7.03 -15.08
N ARG A 86 -0.83 -6.64 -15.95
CA ARG A 86 -0.21 -7.58 -16.91
C ARG A 86 0.56 -8.67 -16.20
N ILE A 87 1.32 -8.32 -15.17
CA ILE A 87 2.10 -9.28 -14.39
C ILE A 87 1.18 -10.26 -13.65
N ALA A 88 0.14 -9.76 -12.98
CA ALA A 88 -0.85 -10.60 -12.32
C ALA A 88 -1.48 -11.59 -13.31
N ARG A 89 -1.91 -11.11 -14.49
CA ARG A 89 -2.47 -11.97 -15.55
C ARG A 89 -1.47 -13.00 -16.06
N GLY A 90 -0.21 -12.61 -16.31
CA GLY A 90 0.84 -13.52 -16.75
C GLY A 90 1.20 -14.58 -15.70
N ALA A 91 1.08 -14.24 -14.42
CA ALA A 91 1.22 -15.18 -13.32
C ALA A 91 -0.01 -16.10 -13.14
N GLY A 92 -1.14 -15.79 -13.79
CA GLY A 92 -2.42 -16.50 -13.53
C GLY A 92 -3.08 -16.07 -12.22
N ALA A 93 -2.75 -14.89 -11.71
CA ALA A 93 -3.27 -14.30 -10.49
C ALA A 93 -4.24 -13.13 -10.78
N SER A 94 -4.92 -12.68 -9.73
CA SER A 94 -5.80 -11.51 -9.75
C SER A 94 -5.19 -10.39 -8.90
N LEU A 95 -5.26 -9.15 -9.38
CA LEU A 95 -4.82 -7.97 -8.62
C LEU A 95 -5.99 -7.39 -7.83
N ASN A 96 -5.87 -7.32 -6.51
CA ASN A 96 -6.79 -6.62 -5.63
C ASN A 96 -6.10 -5.39 -5.02
N LEU A 97 -6.75 -4.22 -5.07
CA LEU A 97 -6.22 -2.96 -4.57
C LEU A 97 -7.16 -2.41 -3.50
N GLY A 98 -6.61 -2.14 -2.32
CA GLY A 98 -7.30 -1.44 -1.24
C GLY A 98 -6.61 -0.12 -0.94
N LEU A 99 -7.39 0.96 -0.82
CA LEU A 99 -6.90 2.25 -0.34
C LEU A 99 -7.28 2.39 1.13
N GLN A 100 -6.31 2.73 1.96
CA GLN A 100 -6.53 3.01 3.38
C GLN A 100 -6.32 4.50 3.63
N VAL A 101 -7.27 5.11 4.33
CA VAL A 101 -7.10 6.46 4.85
C VAL A 101 -6.47 6.33 6.22
N ASP A 102 -5.35 7.02 6.44
CA ASP A 102 -4.77 7.11 7.77
C ASP A 102 -5.80 7.76 8.73
N PRO A 103 -6.23 7.08 9.80
CA PRO A 103 -7.19 7.63 10.73
C PRO A 103 -6.70 8.92 11.40
N ALA A 104 -5.38 9.16 11.48
CA ALA A 104 -4.82 10.43 11.95
C ALA A 104 -5.16 11.60 11.00
N MET A 105 -5.39 11.33 9.72
CA MET A 105 -5.81 12.31 8.71
C MET A 105 -7.34 12.46 8.63
N ALA A 106 -8.11 11.52 9.18
CA ALA A 106 -9.58 11.54 9.15
C ALA A 106 -10.21 12.54 10.14
N GLY A 107 -9.43 13.09 11.07
CA GLY A 107 -9.91 14.01 12.12
C GLY A 107 -10.26 15.44 11.68
N CYS A 108 -10.03 15.82 10.41
CA CYS A 108 -10.14 17.22 9.97
C CYS A 108 -11.39 17.52 9.12
N VAL A 109 -12.24 16.54 8.80
CA VAL A 109 -13.40 16.76 7.91
C VAL A 109 -14.69 16.93 8.72
N THR A 110 -14.75 17.99 9.53
CA THR A 110 -16.03 18.55 10.02
C THR A 110 -16.58 19.55 9.00
N GLY A 111 -16.61 19.15 7.73
CA GLY A 111 -17.17 19.92 6.64
C GLY A 111 -18.19 19.05 5.91
N SER A 112 -19.45 19.49 5.93
CA SER A 112 -20.55 18.85 5.22
C SER A 112 -20.18 18.62 3.76
N LEU A 113 -19.76 17.41 3.41
CA LEU A 113 -19.55 17.03 2.01
C LEU A 113 -20.92 17.06 1.35
N HIS A 114 -21.15 18.06 0.49
CA HIS A 114 -22.19 18.00 -0.51
C HIS A 114 -21.86 16.78 -1.38
N THR A 115 -22.50 15.66 -1.09
CA THR A 115 -22.48 14.50 -1.98
C THR A 115 -23.19 14.94 -3.25
N GLY A 116 -22.40 15.39 -4.22
CA GLY A 116 -22.84 15.44 -5.61
C GLY A 116 -23.49 14.09 -5.92
N HIS A 117 -24.70 14.17 -6.47
CA HIS A 117 -25.52 13.02 -6.82
C HIS A 117 -24.80 12.18 -7.89
N TYR A 118 -23.94 11.27 -7.45
CA TYR A 118 -23.32 10.25 -8.30
C TYR A 118 -24.10 8.96 -8.10
N ASP A 119 -24.98 8.69 -9.07
CA ASP A 119 -25.76 7.46 -9.15
C ASP A 119 -24.83 6.27 -9.44
N PHE A 120 -24.42 5.58 -8.38
CA PHE A 120 -23.84 4.24 -8.45
C PHE A 120 -24.86 3.21 -7.93
N ALA A 121 -26.12 3.37 -8.35
CA ALA A 121 -27.14 2.36 -8.15
C ALA A 121 -27.08 1.37 -9.32
N GLU A 122 -26.39 0.24 -9.11
CA GLU A 122 -26.96 -1.11 -9.27
C GLU A 122 -25.85 -2.17 -9.38
N LYS A 123 -25.91 -3.14 -8.46
CA LYS A 123 -25.07 -4.35 -8.30
C LYS A 123 -23.71 -4.08 -7.63
N ALA A 124 -23.41 -4.56 -6.42
CA ALA A 124 -24.05 -5.56 -5.58
C ALA A 124 -23.62 -5.37 -4.11
N GLY A 125 -24.49 -5.77 -3.18
CA GLY A 125 -24.13 -6.05 -1.79
C GLY A 125 -24.31 -4.88 -0.83
N THR A 126 -25.48 -4.82 -0.18
CA THR A 126 -25.83 -3.89 0.88
C THR A 126 -24.79 -3.89 2.01
N MET A 127 -24.04 -2.79 2.14
CA MET A 127 -23.25 -2.48 3.32
C MET A 127 -24.20 -2.03 4.44
N ARG A 128 -24.33 -2.81 5.52
CA ARG A 128 -25.11 -2.43 6.70
C ARG A 128 -24.19 -1.78 7.72
N VAL A 129 -24.16 -0.45 7.74
CA VAL A 129 -23.51 0.32 8.81
C VAL A 129 -24.53 0.46 9.95
N VAL A 130 -24.30 -0.23 11.06
CA VAL A 130 -25.08 -0.05 12.30
C VAL A 130 -24.29 0.90 13.19
N THR A 131 -24.65 2.18 13.21
CA THR A 131 -24.20 3.11 14.26
C THR A 131 -25.21 3.10 15.39
N THR A 132 -24.99 2.29 16.42
CA THR A 132 -25.64 2.51 17.72
C THR A 132 -24.73 3.36 18.58
N THR A 133 -24.85 4.67 18.44
CA THR A 133 -24.44 5.62 19.47
C THR A 133 -25.69 5.94 20.27
N GLU A 134 -25.78 5.39 21.48
CA GLU A 134 -26.29 6.04 22.70
C GLU A 134 -26.52 5.01 23.82
N PRO A 135 -25.91 5.21 25.01
CA PRO A 135 -26.61 4.95 26.25
C PRO A 135 -27.25 6.25 26.74
N ARG A 136 -28.56 6.27 26.64
CA ARG A 136 -29.51 7.18 27.26
C ARG A 136 -29.43 7.05 28.78
N THR A 137 -28.89 8.04 29.49
CA THR A 137 -29.23 8.29 30.90
C THR A 137 -29.16 9.77 31.27
N ALA A 138 -30.34 10.29 31.63
CA ALA A 138 -30.65 11.26 32.69
C ALA A 138 -30.22 12.73 32.56
N GLU A 139 -31.21 13.57 32.23
CA GLU A 139 -31.63 14.86 32.84
C GLU A 139 -32.51 15.57 31.78
N LEU A 140 -33.75 16.00 31.97
CA LEU A 140 -34.43 16.64 33.09
C LEU A 140 -35.96 16.60 32.83
N ALA A 141 -36.78 16.79 33.88
CA ALA A 141 -38.19 17.21 33.90
C ALA A 141 -39.22 16.18 34.41
N ALA A 142 -39.35 16.12 35.74
CA ALA A 142 -40.60 16.33 36.47
C ALA A 142 -40.28 16.75 37.91
#